data_AF-A0A2E7TBZ1-F1
#
_entry.id   AF-A0A2E7TBZ1-F1
#
_cell.length_a   1.000
_cell.length_b   1.000
_cell.length_c   1.000
_cell.angle_alpha   90.00
_cell.angle_beta   90.00
_cell.angle_gamma   90.00
#
_symmetry.space_group_name_H-M   'P 1'
#
loop_
_entity.id
_entity.type
_entity.pdbx_description
1 polymer ?
#
loop_
_entity_poly.entity_id
_entity_poly.type
_entity_poly.pdbx_seq_one_letter_code
_entity_poly.pdbx_strand_id
1 'polypeptide(L)'
;MNLKSVFRIDAVISLLNGLGLLFATTTFVEMANFTATESLVTFGQFVGVTFLFLAILLWRTPDIAGEAIAALGKLWALGHAMWFVIIGFHILTGAAGGATAYVNIIITGILGILYLTASKKSD
;
A
#
# COMPACT_ATOMS: atom_id res chain seq x y z
N MET A 1 19.11 -3.67 2.49
CA MET A 1 17.89 -4.47 2.71
C MET A 1 17.73 -5.45 1.56
N ASN A 2 17.22 -6.66 1.83
CA ASN A 2 16.90 -7.64 0.79
C ASN A 2 15.40 -7.62 0.48
N LEU A 3 14.99 -8.21 -0.66
CA LEU A 3 13.58 -8.23 -1.09
C LEU A 3 12.65 -8.88 -0.07
N LYS A 4 13.08 -9.95 0.60
CA LYS A 4 12.28 -10.62 1.63
C LYS A 4 11.85 -9.66 2.74
N SER A 5 12.75 -8.79 3.20
CA SER A 5 12.41 -7.75 4.18
C SER A 5 11.46 -6.69 3.61
N VAL A 6 11.67 -6.24 2.36
CA VAL A 6 10.77 -5.24 1.74
C VAL A 6 9.34 -5.76 1.65
N PHE A 7 9.15 -6.98 1.15
CA PHE A 7 7.85 -7.65 1.09
C PHE A 7 7.18 -7.78 2.47
N ARG A 8 7.94 -8.11 3.51
CA ARG A 8 7.39 -8.24 4.87
C ARG A 8 6.99 -6.90 5.47
N ILE A 9 7.72 -5.84 5.19
CA ILE A 9 7.36 -4.49 5.63
C ILE A 9 6.06 -4.05 4.94
N ASP A 10 5.98 -4.24 3.62
CA ASP A 10 4.80 -3.92 2.83
C ASP A 10 3.57 -4.75 3.28
N ALA A 11 3.77 -6.03 3.60
CA ALA A 11 2.74 -6.88 4.18
C ALA A 11 2.18 -6.32 5.50
N VAL A 12 3.04 -5.84 6.41
CA VAL A 12 2.61 -5.24 7.68
C VAL A 12 1.84 -3.94 7.44
N ILE A 13 2.30 -3.10 6.50
CA ILE A 13 1.61 -1.87 6.13
C ILE A 13 0.23 -2.19 5.52
N SER A 14 0.16 -3.20 4.65
CA SER A 14 -1.11 -3.68 4.08
C SER A 14 -2.03 -4.25 5.15
N LEU A 15 -1.51 -4.95 6.15
CA LEU A 15 -2.29 -5.45 7.29
C LEU A 15 -2.90 -4.29 8.08
N LEU A 16 -2.10 -3.26 8.41
CA LEU A 16 -2.58 -2.09 9.14
C LEU A 16 -3.65 -1.33 8.36
N ASN A 17 -3.47 -1.15 7.04
CA ASN A 17 -4.48 -0.56 6.17
C ASN A 17 -5.75 -1.43 6.13
N GLY A 18 -5.61 -2.75 6.01
CA GLY A 18 -6.74 -3.67 5.99
C GLY A 18 -7.56 -3.63 7.28
N LEU A 19 -6.90 -3.68 8.44
CA LEU A 19 -7.57 -3.57 9.74
C LEU A 19 -8.20 -2.19 9.95
N GLY A 20 -7.49 -1.12 9.58
CA GLY A 20 -8.00 0.25 9.68
C GLY A 20 -9.22 0.48 8.82
N LEU A 21 -9.19 0.05 7.56
CA LEU A 21 -10.32 0.18 6.64
C LEU A 21 -11.49 -0.74 6.99
N LEU A 22 -11.26 -1.88 7.64
CA LEU A 22 -12.32 -2.81 8.04
C LEU A 22 -13.03 -2.41 9.34
N PHE A 23 -12.28 -1.92 10.32
CA PHE A 23 -12.80 -1.67 11.67
C PHE A 23 -12.83 -0.18 12.08
N ALA A 24 -12.10 0.68 11.37
CA ALA A 24 -11.97 2.10 11.66
C ALA A 24 -12.12 2.98 10.41
N THR A 25 -12.99 2.57 9.48
CA THR A 25 -13.15 3.22 8.18
C THR A 25 -13.45 4.71 8.30
N THR A 26 -14.40 5.08 9.17
CA THR A 26 -14.79 6.48 9.44
C THR A 26 -13.57 7.34 9.76
N THR A 27 -12.73 6.90 10.71
CA THR A 27 -11.51 7.61 11.08
C THR A 27 -10.56 7.75 9.90
N PHE A 28 -10.34 6.67 9.13
CA PHE A 28 -9.40 6.69 8.00
C PHE A 28 -9.83 7.66 6.89
N VAL A 29 -11.12 7.68 6.56
CA VAL A 29 -11.66 8.54 5.50
C VAL A 29 -11.73 10.01 5.94
N GLU A 30 -12.08 10.27 7.20
CA GLU A 30 -12.06 11.64 7.76
C GLU A 30 -10.64 12.19 7.84
N MET A 31 -9.65 11.38 8.24
CA MET A 31 -8.23 11.74 8.21
C MET A 31 -7.70 11.96 6.78
N ALA A 32 -8.44 11.51 5.76
CA ALA A 32 -8.17 11.78 4.35
C ALA A 32 -8.96 13.00 3.81
N ASN A 33 -9.62 13.77 4.68
CA ASN A 33 -10.53 14.89 4.37
C ASN A 33 -11.81 14.49 3.60
N PHE A 34 -12.24 13.22 3.67
CA PHE A 34 -13.56 12.83 3.18
C PHE A 34 -14.62 12.96 4.26
N THR A 35 -15.86 13.26 3.87
CA THR A 35 -17.02 13.06 4.74
C THR A 35 -17.34 11.56 4.82
N ALA A 36 -17.33 11.00 6.01
CA ALA A 36 -17.69 9.60 6.23
C ALA A 36 -19.20 9.39 6.01
N THR A 37 -19.56 8.93 4.81
CA THR A 37 -20.93 8.49 4.49
C THR A 37 -21.06 6.98 4.72
N GLU A 38 -22.28 6.49 4.96
CA GLU A 38 -22.53 5.05 5.14
C GLU A 38 -22.02 4.22 3.95
N SER A 39 -22.26 4.68 2.72
CA SER A 39 -21.77 4.01 1.51
C SER A 39 -20.25 3.98 1.43
N LEU A 40 -19.56 5.05 1.85
CA LEU A 40 -18.09 5.09 1.86
C LEU A 40 -17.52 4.18 2.96
N VAL A 41 -18.20 4.07 4.11
CA VAL A 41 -17.84 3.12 5.16
C VAL A 41 -17.96 1.69 4.64
N THR A 42 -19.10 1.32 4.04
CA THR A 42 -19.27 0.00 3.44
C THR A 42 -18.22 -0.29 2.37
N PHE A 43 -17.94 0.67 1.48
CA PHE A 43 -16.90 0.52 0.46
C PHE A 43 -15.51 0.32 1.09
N GLY A 44 -15.16 1.13 2.09
CA GLY A 44 -13.89 0.99 2.79
C GLY A 44 -13.73 -0.36 3.46
N GLN A 45 -14.79 -0.94 4.03
CA GLN A 45 -14.75 -2.29 4.60
C GLN A 45 -14.45 -3.37 3.55
N PHE A 46 -15.06 -3.29 2.36
CA PHE A 46 -14.73 -4.17 1.23
C PHE A 46 -13.26 -4.04 0.79
N VAL A 47 -12.78 -2.79 0.68
CA VAL A 47 -11.38 -2.52 0.36
C VAL A 47 -10.46 -3.03 1.47
N GLY A 48 -10.87 -2.93 2.73
CA GLY A 48 -10.13 -3.46 3.88
C GLY A 48 -9.85 -4.95 3.77
N VAL A 49 -10.85 -5.76 3.39
CA VAL A 49 -10.66 -7.21 3.14
C VAL A 49 -9.65 -7.46 2.01
N THR A 50 -9.66 -6.63 0.96
CA THR A 50 -8.66 -6.70 -0.12
C THR A 50 -7.25 -6.48 0.41
N PHE A 51 -7.03 -5.47 1.25
CA PHE A 51 -5.74 -5.21 1.88
C PHE A 51 -5.30 -6.30 2.85
N LEU A 52 -6.23 -6.95 3.56
CA LEU A 52 -5.93 -8.13 4.38
C LEU A 52 -5.43 -9.30 3.52
N PHE A 53 -6.05 -9.55 2.38
CA PHE A 53 -5.56 -10.56 1.44
C PHE A 53 -4.18 -10.19 0.88
N LEU A 54 -3.97 -8.92 0.48
CA LEU A 54 -2.67 -8.44 0.02
C LEU A 54 -1.58 -8.60 1.07
N ALA A 55 -1.89 -8.35 2.35
CA ALA A 55 -0.95 -8.56 3.45
C ALA A 55 -0.45 -10.01 3.50
N ILE A 56 -1.37 -10.97 3.38
CA ILE A 56 -1.03 -12.40 3.36
C ILE A 56 -0.22 -12.74 2.11
N LEU A 57 -0.65 -12.24 0.94
CA LEU A 57 0.04 -12.48 -0.32
C LEU A 57 1.47 -11.96 -0.29
N LEU A 58 1.67 -10.71 0.12
CA LEU A 58 2.98 -10.07 0.28
C LEU A 58 3.86 -10.83 1.28
N TRP A 59 3.28 -11.28 2.40
CA TRP A 59 4.02 -12.03 3.42
C TRP A 59 4.54 -13.36 2.88
N ARG A 60 3.74 -14.06 2.08
CA ARG A 60 4.07 -15.37 1.50
C ARG A 60 4.94 -15.28 0.26
N THR A 61 4.91 -14.16 -0.47
CA THR A 61 5.61 -13.99 -1.75
C THR A 61 7.09 -14.37 -1.68
N PRO A 62 7.90 -13.90 -0.71
CA PRO A 62 9.31 -14.27 -0.63
C PRO A 62 9.59 -15.76 -0.44
N ASP A 63 8.64 -16.50 0.13
CA ASP A 63 8.78 -17.92 0.40
C ASP A 63 8.35 -18.79 -0.81
N ILE A 64 7.58 -18.23 -1.75
CA ILE A 64 7.06 -18.95 -2.93
C ILE A 64 7.67 -18.48 -4.27
N ALA A 65 8.25 -17.28 -4.31
CA ALA A 65 8.71 -16.66 -5.55
C ALA A 65 9.97 -17.31 -6.14
N GLY A 66 10.81 -17.96 -5.32
CA GLY A 66 12.08 -18.55 -5.77
C GLY A 66 12.93 -17.54 -6.55
N GLU A 67 13.40 -17.95 -7.72
CA GLU A 67 14.23 -17.13 -8.61
C GLU A 67 13.50 -15.92 -9.20
N ALA A 68 12.16 -15.93 -9.25
CA ALA A 68 11.37 -14.82 -9.79
C ALA A 68 11.24 -13.63 -8.82
N ILE A 69 11.79 -13.71 -7.60
CA ILE A 69 11.61 -12.68 -6.57
C ILE A 69 12.07 -11.29 -7.03
N ALA A 70 13.16 -11.21 -7.82
CA ALA A 70 13.66 -9.95 -8.35
C ALA A 70 12.69 -9.31 -9.35
N ALA A 71 12.12 -10.11 -10.25
CA ALA A 71 11.11 -9.68 -11.22
C ALA A 71 9.82 -9.24 -10.52
N LEU A 72 9.37 -9.98 -9.51
CA LEU A 72 8.22 -9.58 -8.69
C LEU A 72 8.49 -8.28 -7.94
N GLY A 73 9.68 -8.08 -7.39
CA GLY A 73 10.05 -6.80 -6.77
C GLY A 73 9.97 -5.62 -7.75
N LYS A 74 10.41 -5.79 -9.00
CA LYS A 74 10.27 -4.76 -10.05
C LYS A 74 8.80 -4.47 -10.37
N LEU A 75 7.95 -5.50 -10.40
CA LEU A 75 6.50 -5.35 -10.59
C LEU A 75 5.85 -4.58 -9.42
N TRP A 76 6.22 -4.89 -8.18
CA TRP A 76 5.72 -4.15 -7.02
C TRP A 76 6.23 -2.71 -6.96
N ALA A 77 7.46 -2.45 -7.40
CA ALA A 77 7.96 -1.08 -7.58
C ALA A 77 7.09 -0.28 -8.57
N LEU A 78 6.68 -0.89 -9.68
CA LEU A 78 5.74 -0.29 -10.63
C LEU A 78 4.36 -0.05 -9.99
N GLY A 79 3.85 -1.02 -9.23
CA GLY A 79 2.61 -0.88 -8.46
C GLY A 79 2.62 0.33 -7.53
N HIS A 80 3.66 0.46 -6.72
CA HIS A 80 3.86 1.62 -5.85
C HIS A 80 4.02 2.93 -6.64
N ALA A 81 4.69 2.92 -7.79
CA ALA A 81 4.76 4.11 -8.65
C ALA A 81 3.37 4.55 -9.15
N MET A 82 2.50 3.62 -9.55
CA MET A 82 1.13 3.92 -9.95
C MET A 82 0.31 4.50 -8.79
N TRP A 83 0.41 3.93 -7.59
CA TRP A 83 -0.23 4.48 -6.40
C TRP A 83 0.30 5.87 -6.03
N PHE A 84 1.62 6.08 -6.11
CA PHE A 84 2.22 7.38 -5.84
C PHE A 84 1.64 8.47 -6.75
N VAL A 85 1.52 8.17 -8.06
CA VAL A 85 0.96 9.10 -9.05
C VAL A 85 -0.49 9.45 -8.73
N ILE A 86 -1.36 8.46 -8.48
CA ILE A 86 -2.78 8.75 -8.23
C ILE A 86 -3.00 9.48 -6.89
N ILE A 87 -2.23 9.14 -5.83
CA ILE A 87 -2.31 9.87 -4.55
C ILE A 87 -1.84 11.31 -4.75
N GLY A 88 -0.71 11.51 -5.44
CA GLY A 88 -0.21 12.85 -5.76
C GLY A 88 -1.23 13.67 -6.55
N PHE A 89 -1.87 13.08 -7.56
CA PHE A 89 -2.94 13.71 -8.32
C PHE A 89 -4.13 14.12 -7.44
N HIS A 90 -4.60 13.24 -6.54
CA HIS A 90 -5.71 13.58 -5.64
C HIS A 90 -5.35 14.67 -4.63
N ILE A 91 -4.11 14.72 -4.14
CA ILE A 91 -3.62 15.81 -3.28
C ILE A 91 -3.59 17.13 -4.07
N LEU A 92 -3.02 17.14 -5.28
CA LEU A 92 -2.87 18.34 -6.11
C LEU A 92 -4.22 18.93 -6.54
N THR A 93 -5.22 18.09 -6.74
CA THR A 93 -6.59 18.51 -7.12
C THR A 93 -7.47 18.84 -5.91
N GLY A 94 -7.01 18.60 -4.69
CA GLY A 94 -7.79 18.75 -3.47
C GLY A 94 -8.86 17.67 -3.27
N ALA A 95 -8.87 16.61 -4.09
CA ALA A 95 -9.80 15.50 -3.98
C ALA A 95 -9.56 14.63 -2.73
N ALA A 96 -8.32 14.58 -2.23
CA ALA A 96 -7.97 13.97 -0.96
C ALA A 96 -6.90 14.81 -0.26
N GLY A 97 -6.85 14.74 1.07
CA GLY A 97 -5.86 15.49 1.85
C GLY A 97 -5.64 14.90 3.23
N GLY A 98 -5.18 15.72 4.16
CA GLY A 98 -5.01 15.32 5.56
C GLY A 98 -3.92 14.26 5.78
N ALA A 99 -3.81 13.80 7.02
CA ALA A 99 -2.72 12.94 7.46
C ALA A 99 -2.66 11.63 6.64
N THR A 100 -3.81 11.02 6.33
CA THR A 100 -3.85 9.75 5.59
C THR A 100 -3.26 9.90 4.18
N ALA A 101 -3.59 10.96 3.44
CA ALA A 101 -3.06 11.16 2.09
C ALA A 101 -1.54 11.39 2.11
N TYR A 102 -1.06 12.26 3.01
CA TYR A 102 0.37 12.60 3.10
C TYR A 102 1.24 11.44 3.61
N VAL A 103 0.74 10.68 4.59
CA VAL A 103 1.46 9.50 5.08
C VAL A 103 1.52 8.43 3.99
N ASN A 104 0.42 8.18 3.28
CA ASN A 104 0.39 7.17 2.21
C ASN A 104 1.32 7.52 1.06
N ILE A 105 1.35 8.76 0.56
CA ILE A 105 2.25 9.12 -0.55
C ILE A 105 3.73 8.94 -0.17
N ILE A 106 4.10 9.24 1.08
CA ILE A 106 5.46 9.04 1.58
C ILE A 106 5.79 7.55 1.65
N ILE A 107 4.91 6.75 2.30
CA ILE A 107 5.12 5.31 2.46
C ILE A 107 5.22 4.62 1.10
N THR A 108 4.29 4.90 0.19
CA THR A 108 4.29 4.36 -1.17
C THR A 108 5.55 4.74 -1.94
N GLY A 109 5.99 6.00 -1.85
CA GLY A 109 7.24 6.45 -2.47
C GLY A 109 8.46 5.69 -1.94
N ILE A 110 8.56 5.55 -0.61
CA ILE A 110 9.63 4.80 0.05
C ILE A 110 9.61 3.33 -0.39
N LEU A 111 8.46 2.66 -0.33
CA LEU A 111 8.33 1.26 -0.73
C LEU A 111 8.71 1.05 -2.20
N GLY A 112 8.25 1.91 -3.11
CA GLY A 112 8.63 1.84 -4.52
C GLY A 112 10.14 1.91 -4.73
N ILE A 113 10.83 2.84 -4.06
CA ILE A 113 12.29 2.96 -4.11
C ILE A 113 12.97 1.72 -3.51
N LEU A 114 12.46 1.22 -2.39
CA LEU A 114 13.01 0.04 -1.72
C LEU A 114 12.90 -1.20 -2.60
N TYR A 115 11.74 -1.45 -3.22
CA TYR A 115 11.58 -2.57 -4.15
C TYR A 115 12.52 -2.43 -5.36
N LEU A 116 12.57 -1.26 -5.99
CA LEU A 116 13.42 -1.03 -7.16
C LEU A 116 14.91 -1.25 -6.84
N THR A 117 15.37 -0.71 -5.72
CA THR A 117 16.79 -0.81 -5.32
C THR A 117 17.16 -2.19 -4.79
N ALA A 118 16.25 -2.88 -4.07
CA ALA A 118 16.47 -4.24 -3.62
C ALA A 118 16.49 -5.24 -4.80
N SER A 119 15.61 -5.07 -5.79
CA SER A 119 15.59 -5.90 -7.00
C SER A 119 16.87 -5.82 -7.82
N LYS A 120 17.48 -4.63 -7.96
CA LYS A 120 18.74 -4.46 -8.70
C LYS A 120 19.96 -5.12 -8.05
N LYS A 121 19.88 -5.43 -6.75
CA LYS A 121 20.96 -6.12 -6.01
C LYS A 121 20.83 -7.65 -6.02
N SER A 122 19.70 -8.14 -6.54
CA SER A 122 19.39 -9.57 -6.62
C SER A 122 19.55 -10.12 -8.04
N ASP A 123 19.86 -9.25 -9.00
CA ASP A 123 20.43 -9.61 -10.31
C ASP A 123 21.97 -9.73 -10.15
#